data_AF-A0A960V0L6-F1
#
_entry.id   AF-A0A960V0L6-F1
#
_cell.length_a   1.000
_cell.length_b   1.000
_cell.length_c   1.000
_cell.angle_alpha   90.00
_cell.angle_beta   90.00
_cell.angle_gamma   90.00
#
_symmetry.space_group_name_H-M   'P 1'
#
loop_
_entity.id
_entity.type
_entity.pdbx_description
1 polymer ?
#
loop_
_entity_poly.entity_id
_entity_poly.type
_entity_poly.pdbx_seq_one_letter_code
_entity_poly.pdbx_strand_id
1 'polypeptide(L)'
;MHTKLQKPLLALAGVAIIAACSSVKTDPDIMKAIEATVQNCKIEERYGWAKDCKNNEKETLKKLIEDKGQAASLGSLATALGSEDLKTRAVAADRLYDNYRSISELEKNPQAIDGAAVDLLIANLGKFSEYASFYAARSTTWLAMMTGKESALYAMLDKHPNEAAKTEAYRNLMRYGRMTAFPKIKELAGSSDDKIALAAVTAPRDMYKYNEQERSEICDWAAPMMSNSNENIAARAAQILALRCKGEYIDKVLDEAEKRAGADGLKQPFASVLTNFTFSCEGFLGSKPTGSAEQCKRKEELKAKISK
;
A
#
# COMPACT_ATOMS: atom_id res chain seq x y z
N MET A 1 -46.25 56.18 -5.48
CA MET A 1 -44.87 55.74 -5.25
C MET A 1 -44.72 54.32 -5.78
N HIS A 2 -44.15 54.18 -6.98
CA HIS A 2 -43.96 52.91 -7.66
C HIS A 2 -42.58 52.34 -7.35
N THR A 3 -42.50 51.23 -6.63
CA THR A 3 -41.26 50.50 -6.42
C THR A 3 -41.30 49.24 -7.29
N LYS A 4 -40.58 49.27 -8.42
CA LYS A 4 -40.38 48.12 -9.32
C LYS A 4 -39.40 47.14 -8.66
N LEU A 5 -39.84 45.90 -8.41
CA LEU A 5 -38.96 44.77 -8.14
C LEU A 5 -38.22 44.37 -9.43
N GLN A 6 -36.90 44.52 -9.45
CA GLN A 6 -36.04 43.87 -10.45
C GLN A 6 -35.66 42.47 -9.95
N LYS A 7 -36.01 41.44 -10.74
CA LYS A 7 -35.52 40.06 -10.55
C LYS A 7 -34.08 39.95 -11.10
N PRO A 8 -33.12 39.36 -10.37
CA PRO A 8 -31.82 39.03 -10.95
C PRO A 8 -31.94 37.80 -11.86
N LEU A 9 -31.45 37.96 -13.10
CA LEU A 9 -31.20 36.87 -14.04
C LEU A 9 -30.00 36.06 -13.52
N LEU A 10 -30.23 34.81 -13.12
CA LEU A 10 -29.18 33.82 -12.90
C LEU A 10 -28.69 33.33 -14.27
N ALA A 11 -27.52 33.80 -14.69
CA ALA A 11 -26.80 33.24 -15.83
C ALA A 11 -26.16 31.91 -15.39
N LEU A 12 -26.70 30.80 -15.88
CA LEU A 12 -26.04 29.50 -15.85
C LEU A 12 -24.80 29.56 -16.76
N ALA A 13 -23.64 29.79 -16.16
CA ALA A 13 -22.36 29.56 -16.81
C ALA A 13 -22.16 28.04 -16.93
N GLY A 14 -22.56 27.48 -18.06
CA GLY A 14 -22.23 26.10 -18.43
C GLY A 14 -20.73 25.98 -18.63
N VAL A 15 -20.03 25.50 -17.61
CA VAL A 15 -18.65 25.03 -17.76
C VAL A 15 -18.69 23.72 -18.54
N ALA A 16 -18.54 23.81 -19.85
CA ALA A 16 -18.23 22.66 -20.68
C ALA A 16 -16.79 22.22 -20.34
N ILE A 17 -16.66 21.24 -19.44
CA ILE A 17 -15.40 20.53 -19.23
C ILE A 17 -15.16 19.73 -20.50
N ILE A 18 -14.28 20.24 -21.37
CA ILE A 18 -13.71 19.48 -22.47
C ILE A 18 -12.80 18.44 -21.81
N ALA A 19 -13.36 17.28 -21.48
CA ALA A 19 -12.59 16.11 -21.14
C ALA A 19 -11.85 15.68 -22.40
N ALA A 20 -10.59 16.12 -22.53
CA ALA A 20 -9.67 15.52 -23.46
C ALA A 20 -9.50 14.05 -23.02
N CYS A 21 -10.29 13.16 -23.62
CA CYS A 21 -10.07 11.72 -23.57
C CYS A 21 -8.79 11.42 -24.37
N SER A 22 -7.63 11.75 -23.81
CA SER A 22 -6.36 11.22 -24.28
C SER A 22 -6.42 9.71 -24.09
N SER A 23 -6.62 8.98 -25.17
CA SER A 23 -6.61 7.51 -25.18
C SER A 23 -5.30 7.03 -24.58
N VAL A 24 -5.37 6.23 -23.51
CA VAL A 24 -4.20 5.61 -22.89
C VAL A 24 -3.47 4.76 -23.93
N LYS A 25 -2.15 4.95 -24.06
CA LYS A 25 -1.35 4.21 -25.04
C LYS A 25 -1.19 2.76 -24.58
N THR A 26 -1.61 1.82 -25.42
CA THR A 26 -1.42 0.38 -25.20
C THR A 26 -0.38 -0.20 -26.14
N ASP A 27 0.43 -1.13 -25.66
CA ASP A 27 1.26 -2.00 -26.49
C ASP A 27 0.42 -3.20 -26.99
N PRO A 28 0.28 -3.40 -28.32
CA PRO A 28 -0.54 -4.45 -28.91
C PRO A 28 0.01 -5.87 -28.67
N ASP A 29 1.34 -6.04 -28.55
CA ASP A 29 1.95 -7.35 -28.28
C ASP A 29 1.59 -7.80 -26.87
N ILE A 30 1.61 -6.87 -25.91
CA ILE A 30 1.21 -7.14 -24.53
C ILE A 30 -0.28 -7.51 -24.46
N MET A 31 -1.15 -6.76 -25.16
CA MET A 31 -2.59 -7.07 -25.18
C MET A 31 -2.85 -8.46 -25.78
N LYS A 32 -2.16 -8.81 -26.86
CA LYS A 32 -2.24 -10.14 -27.47
C LYS A 32 -1.73 -11.24 -26.53
N ALA A 33 -0.66 -11.01 -25.79
CA ALA A 33 -0.13 -11.98 -24.82
C ALA A 33 -1.05 -12.15 -23.61
N ILE A 34 -1.75 -11.10 -23.17
CA ILE A 34 -2.81 -11.19 -22.15
C ILE A 34 -3.95 -12.07 -22.68
N GLU A 35 -4.45 -11.81 -23.88
CA GLU A 35 -5.50 -12.62 -24.51
C GLU A 35 -5.09 -14.10 -24.64
N ALA A 36 -3.87 -14.36 -25.12
CA ALA A 36 -3.32 -15.71 -25.22
C ALA A 36 -3.25 -16.41 -23.86
N THR A 37 -2.87 -15.70 -22.80
CA THR A 37 -2.87 -16.21 -21.42
C THR A 37 -4.29 -16.58 -20.98
N VAL A 38 -5.27 -15.72 -21.23
CA VAL A 38 -6.68 -15.98 -20.89
C VAL A 38 -7.23 -17.21 -21.63
N GLN A 39 -6.88 -17.38 -22.91
CA GLN A 39 -7.35 -18.49 -23.74
C GLN A 39 -6.68 -19.82 -23.41
N ASN A 40 -5.41 -19.81 -23.01
CA ASN A 40 -4.58 -21.01 -22.91
C ASN A 40 -4.20 -21.40 -21.48
N CYS A 41 -4.62 -20.65 -20.47
CA CYS A 41 -4.44 -20.97 -19.06
C CYS A 41 -5.78 -21.17 -18.35
N LYS A 42 -5.74 -21.91 -17.24
CA LYS A 42 -6.81 -21.92 -16.24
C LYS A 42 -6.66 -20.71 -15.33
N ILE A 43 -7.48 -19.70 -15.55
CA ILE A 43 -7.50 -18.47 -14.74
C ILE A 43 -8.47 -18.63 -13.57
N GLU A 44 -7.98 -18.40 -12.35
CA GLU A 44 -8.82 -18.30 -11.17
C GLU A 44 -9.16 -16.83 -10.88
N GLU A 45 -10.36 -16.43 -11.31
CA GLU A 45 -10.82 -15.04 -11.33
C GLU A 45 -10.81 -14.38 -9.94
N ARG A 46 -11.19 -15.14 -8.90
CA ARG A 46 -11.26 -14.59 -7.54
C ARG A 46 -9.89 -14.22 -6.99
N TYR A 47 -8.87 -15.02 -7.28
CA TYR A 47 -7.53 -14.89 -6.70
C TYR A 47 -6.48 -14.40 -7.70
N GLY A 48 -6.83 -14.13 -8.96
CA GLY A 48 -5.90 -13.59 -9.96
C GLY A 48 -4.95 -14.61 -10.59
N TRP A 49 -4.95 -15.87 -10.16
CA TRP A 49 -3.87 -16.79 -10.55
C TRP A 49 -4.15 -17.50 -11.89
N ALA A 50 -3.16 -17.44 -12.78
CA ALA A 50 -3.08 -18.32 -13.96
C ALA A 50 -2.34 -19.62 -13.62
N LYS A 51 -2.95 -20.77 -13.92
CA LYS A 51 -2.41 -22.13 -13.77
C LYS A 51 -2.60 -22.93 -15.06
N ASP A 52 -1.93 -24.08 -15.16
CA ASP A 52 -2.09 -25.05 -16.25
C ASP A 52 -1.99 -24.41 -17.65
N CYS A 53 -1.05 -23.47 -17.80
CA CYS A 53 -0.85 -22.71 -19.03
C CYS A 53 -0.21 -23.57 -20.12
N LYS A 54 -0.88 -23.69 -21.28
CA LYS A 54 -0.26 -24.24 -22.48
C LYS A 54 0.80 -23.27 -23.01
N ASN A 55 1.76 -23.78 -23.77
CA ASN A 55 2.76 -22.99 -24.50
C ASN A 55 3.55 -21.95 -23.67
N ASN A 56 3.61 -22.11 -22.35
CA ASN A 56 4.23 -21.16 -21.42
C ASN A 56 3.67 -19.72 -21.50
N GLU A 57 2.40 -19.52 -21.88
CA GLU A 57 1.83 -18.17 -22.11
C GLU A 57 2.05 -17.20 -20.94
N LYS A 58 1.92 -17.68 -19.69
CA LYS A 58 2.17 -16.86 -18.50
C LYS A 58 3.61 -16.31 -18.43
N GLU A 59 4.61 -17.16 -18.70
CA GLU A 59 6.02 -16.74 -18.68
C GLU A 59 6.35 -15.89 -19.90
N THR A 60 5.74 -16.17 -21.05
CA THR A 60 5.86 -15.33 -22.26
C THR A 60 5.34 -13.92 -21.99
N LEU A 61 4.15 -13.77 -21.40
CA LEU A 61 3.59 -12.47 -21.02
C LEU A 61 4.49 -11.75 -20.00
N LYS A 62 4.94 -12.45 -18.96
CA LYS A 62 5.83 -11.87 -17.95
C LYS A 62 7.12 -11.34 -18.58
N LYS A 63 7.78 -12.16 -19.41
CA LYS A 63 9.02 -11.78 -20.09
C LYS A 63 8.80 -10.62 -21.05
N LEU A 64 7.69 -10.60 -21.78
CA LEU A 64 7.35 -9.50 -22.68
C LEU A 64 7.22 -8.16 -21.92
N ILE A 65 6.59 -8.17 -20.75
CA ILE A 65 6.50 -6.99 -19.87
C ILE A 65 7.89 -6.57 -19.37
N GLU A 66 8.73 -7.53 -18.96
CA GLU A 66 10.10 -7.26 -18.51
C GLU A 66 10.98 -6.66 -19.62
N ASP A 67 10.89 -7.22 -20.84
CA ASP A 67 11.67 -6.78 -22.00
C ASP A 67 11.23 -5.38 -22.50
N LYS A 68 9.93 -5.07 -22.43
CA LYS A 68 9.36 -3.78 -22.84
C LYS A 68 9.50 -2.70 -21.75
N GLY A 69 9.59 -3.11 -20.48
CA GLY A 69 9.67 -2.23 -19.33
C GLY A 69 8.31 -1.87 -18.70
N GLN A 70 8.37 -1.39 -17.46
CA GLN A 70 7.19 -1.01 -16.68
C GLN A 70 6.46 0.16 -17.34
N ALA A 71 7.18 1.22 -17.74
CA ALA A 71 6.54 2.40 -18.34
C ALA A 71 5.72 2.07 -19.59
N ALA A 72 6.28 1.25 -20.49
CA ALA A 72 5.63 0.89 -21.75
C ALA A 72 4.44 -0.08 -21.59
N SER A 73 4.48 -0.93 -20.56
CA SER A 73 3.42 -1.92 -20.30
C SER A 73 2.22 -1.36 -19.54
N LEU A 74 2.39 -0.23 -18.86
CA LEU A 74 1.42 0.32 -17.92
C LEU A 74 0.04 0.54 -18.54
N GLY A 75 -0.03 1.15 -19.73
CA GLY A 75 -1.29 1.43 -20.39
C GLY A 75 -2.06 0.18 -20.82
N SER A 76 -1.37 -0.87 -21.28
CA SER A 76 -1.98 -2.17 -21.59
C SER A 76 -2.55 -2.83 -20.34
N LEU A 77 -1.80 -2.83 -19.22
CA LEU A 77 -2.27 -3.40 -17.96
C LEU A 77 -3.45 -2.60 -17.37
N ALA A 78 -3.40 -1.26 -17.45
CA ALA A 78 -4.49 -0.39 -17.04
C ALA A 78 -5.78 -0.67 -17.82
N THR A 79 -5.64 -0.87 -19.13
CA THR A 79 -6.76 -1.19 -20.03
C THR A 79 -7.33 -2.59 -19.75
N ALA A 80 -6.46 -3.60 -19.62
CA ALA A 80 -6.87 -4.97 -19.32
C ALA A 80 -7.55 -5.10 -17.94
N LEU A 81 -7.11 -4.32 -16.94
CA LEU A 81 -7.79 -4.24 -15.63
C LEU A 81 -9.22 -3.68 -15.73
N GLY A 82 -9.51 -2.90 -16.78
CA GLY A 82 -10.86 -2.39 -17.06
C GLY A 82 -11.74 -3.33 -17.88
N SER A 83 -11.24 -4.51 -18.26
CA SER A 83 -12.00 -5.46 -19.09
C SER A 83 -13.26 -5.93 -18.37
N GLU A 84 -14.34 -6.13 -19.13
CA GLU A 84 -15.55 -6.82 -18.68
C GLU A 84 -15.33 -8.34 -18.52
N ASP A 85 -14.32 -8.89 -19.19
CA ASP A 85 -13.88 -10.27 -18.94
C ASP A 85 -13.07 -10.34 -17.64
N LEU A 86 -13.63 -11.02 -16.64
CA LEU A 86 -13.03 -11.21 -15.32
C LEU A 86 -11.68 -11.94 -15.41
N LYS A 87 -11.47 -12.81 -16.40
CA LYS A 87 -10.19 -13.51 -16.58
C LYS A 87 -9.10 -12.56 -17.05
N THR A 88 -9.39 -11.72 -18.04
CA THR A 88 -8.50 -10.64 -18.49
C THR A 88 -8.13 -9.71 -17.33
N ARG A 89 -9.13 -9.32 -16.54
CA ARG A 89 -8.93 -8.46 -15.36
C ARG A 89 -8.03 -9.12 -14.30
N ALA A 90 -8.27 -10.40 -14.02
CA ALA A 90 -7.47 -11.21 -13.11
C ALA A 90 -6.00 -11.32 -13.56
N VAL A 91 -5.76 -11.59 -14.84
CA VAL A 91 -4.40 -11.63 -15.43
C VAL A 91 -3.71 -10.28 -15.28
N ALA A 92 -4.41 -9.17 -15.56
CA ALA A 92 -3.84 -7.83 -15.41
C ALA A 92 -3.43 -7.53 -13.96
N ALA A 93 -4.26 -7.87 -12.97
CA ALA A 93 -3.93 -7.67 -11.56
C ALA A 93 -2.75 -8.53 -11.08
N ASP A 94 -2.66 -9.78 -11.53
CA ASP A 94 -1.53 -10.67 -11.25
C ASP A 94 -0.22 -10.14 -11.85
N ARG A 95 -0.25 -9.61 -13.09
CA ARG A 95 0.93 -8.94 -13.68
C ARG A 95 1.27 -7.63 -12.98
N LEU A 96 0.29 -6.84 -12.56
CA LEU A 96 0.51 -5.65 -11.73
C LEU A 96 1.08 -5.99 -10.35
N TYR A 97 0.89 -7.20 -9.84
CA TYR A 97 1.54 -7.63 -8.61
C TYR A 97 2.96 -8.13 -8.84
N ASP A 98 3.15 -9.01 -9.83
CA ASP A 98 4.44 -9.65 -10.07
C ASP A 98 5.46 -8.67 -10.69
N ASN A 99 5.09 -8.03 -11.80
CA ASN A 99 5.99 -7.18 -12.58
C ASN A 99 6.20 -5.80 -11.93
N TYR A 100 5.32 -5.39 -11.01
CA TYR A 100 5.44 -4.12 -10.25
C TYR A 100 5.66 -4.36 -8.75
N ARG A 101 6.06 -5.59 -8.35
CA ARG A 101 6.46 -5.87 -6.96
C ARG A 101 7.62 -4.96 -6.50
N SER A 102 8.45 -4.55 -7.45
CA SER A 102 9.46 -3.51 -7.33
C SER A 102 9.29 -2.56 -8.50
N ILE A 103 8.96 -1.29 -8.25
CA ILE A 103 8.86 -0.27 -9.31
C ILE A 103 10.15 0.53 -9.47
N SER A 104 11.30 -0.12 -9.29
CA SER A 104 12.61 0.53 -9.25
C SER A 104 12.99 1.21 -10.57
N GLU A 105 12.48 0.72 -11.72
CA GLU A 105 12.60 1.40 -13.01
C GLU A 105 11.91 2.76 -12.96
N LEU A 106 10.64 2.79 -12.56
CA LEU A 106 9.83 4.00 -12.47
C LEU A 106 10.27 4.93 -11.35
N GLU A 107 10.80 4.40 -10.24
CA GLU A 107 11.39 5.20 -9.15
C GLU A 107 12.59 6.01 -9.64
N LYS A 108 13.39 5.46 -10.57
CA LYS A 108 14.53 6.15 -11.18
C LYS A 108 14.12 7.11 -12.28
N ASN A 109 12.98 6.88 -12.92
CA ASN A 109 12.45 7.74 -13.97
C ASN A 109 10.93 8.02 -13.80
N PRO A 110 10.53 8.81 -12.80
CA PRO A 110 9.10 9.04 -12.53
C PRO A 110 8.37 9.74 -13.68
N GLN A 111 9.09 10.49 -14.52
CA GLN A 111 8.52 11.20 -15.68
C GLN A 111 8.09 10.25 -16.81
N ALA A 112 8.52 8.98 -16.78
CA ALA A 112 8.06 7.97 -17.73
C ALA A 112 6.69 7.37 -17.35
N ILE A 113 6.15 7.69 -16.17
CA ILE A 113 4.84 7.20 -15.74
C ILE A 113 3.77 7.98 -16.50
N ASP A 114 3.01 7.28 -17.36
CA ASP A 114 1.85 7.86 -18.03
C ASP A 114 0.73 8.14 -17.03
N GLY A 115 0.52 9.43 -16.71
CA GLY A 115 -0.51 9.87 -15.78
C GLY A 115 -1.94 9.47 -16.20
N ALA A 116 -2.23 9.39 -17.51
CA ALA A 116 -3.53 8.94 -17.99
C ALA A 116 -3.74 7.44 -17.73
N ALA A 117 -2.68 6.64 -17.85
CA ALA A 117 -2.72 5.22 -17.49
C ALA A 117 -2.93 5.03 -15.99
N VAL A 118 -2.35 5.90 -15.13
CA VAL A 118 -2.59 5.87 -13.68
C VAL A 118 -4.03 6.26 -13.34
N ASP A 119 -4.58 7.30 -13.96
CA ASP A 119 -5.99 7.67 -13.77
C ASP A 119 -6.92 6.50 -14.16
N LEU A 120 -6.61 5.82 -15.27
CA LEU A 120 -7.34 4.62 -15.71
C LEU A 120 -7.20 3.45 -14.74
N LEU A 121 -6.01 3.20 -14.19
CA LEU A 121 -5.80 2.18 -13.15
C LEU A 121 -6.65 2.46 -11.90
N ILE A 122 -6.64 3.70 -11.41
CA ILE A 122 -7.45 4.09 -10.24
C ILE A 122 -8.92 3.83 -10.54
N ALA A 123 -9.42 4.29 -11.69
CA ALA A 123 -10.82 4.11 -12.08
C ALA A 123 -11.23 2.62 -12.21
N ASN A 124 -10.37 1.80 -12.82
CA ASN A 124 -10.65 0.39 -13.05
C ASN A 124 -10.50 -0.45 -11.78
N LEU A 125 -9.52 -0.13 -10.92
CA LEU A 125 -9.41 -0.73 -9.60
C LEU A 125 -10.68 -0.47 -8.78
N GLY A 126 -11.21 0.76 -8.80
CA GLY A 126 -12.44 1.12 -8.09
C GLY A 126 -13.69 0.29 -8.44
N LYS A 127 -13.70 -0.37 -9.60
CA LYS A 127 -14.78 -1.25 -10.07
C LYS A 127 -14.51 -2.73 -9.79
N PHE A 128 -13.32 -3.08 -9.31
CA PHE A 128 -12.88 -4.46 -9.18
C PHE A 128 -13.24 -5.04 -7.80
N SER A 129 -14.36 -5.76 -7.72
CA SER A 129 -14.91 -6.32 -6.48
C SER A 129 -14.19 -7.57 -5.97
N GLU A 130 -13.58 -8.35 -6.86
CA GLU A 130 -12.98 -9.63 -6.50
C GLU A 130 -11.71 -9.45 -5.65
N TYR A 131 -11.31 -10.48 -4.91
CA TYR A 131 -10.08 -10.43 -4.10
C TYR A 131 -8.84 -10.17 -4.95
N ALA A 132 -8.86 -10.51 -6.24
CA ALA A 132 -7.80 -10.21 -7.18
C ALA A 132 -7.43 -8.71 -7.26
N SER A 133 -8.35 -7.79 -6.93
CA SER A 133 -8.08 -6.35 -6.79
C SER A 133 -6.96 -6.03 -5.79
N PHE A 134 -6.77 -6.86 -4.75
CA PHE A 134 -5.67 -6.76 -3.79
C PHE A 134 -4.29 -6.71 -4.48
N TYR A 135 -4.12 -7.50 -5.54
CA TYR A 135 -2.85 -7.62 -6.27
C TYR A 135 -2.52 -6.36 -7.07
N ALA A 136 -3.53 -5.64 -7.57
CA ALA A 136 -3.35 -4.36 -8.26
C ALA A 136 -3.28 -3.15 -7.31
N ALA A 137 -3.81 -3.27 -6.08
CA ALA A 137 -3.94 -2.15 -5.15
C ALA A 137 -2.60 -1.51 -4.77
N ARG A 138 -1.57 -2.33 -4.54
CA ARG A 138 -0.23 -1.86 -4.15
C ARG A 138 0.42 -1.02 -5.23
N SER A 139 0.54 -1.55 -6.45
CA SER A 139 1.20 -0.85 -7.55
C SER A 139 0.40 0.38 -7.99
N THR A 140 -0.93 0.29 -8.03
CA THR A 140 -1.80 1.46 -8.29
C THR A 140 -1.57 2.56 -7.27
N THR A 141 -1.47 2.20 -5.98
CA THR A 141 -1.16 3.16 -4.91
C THR A 141 0.17 3.83 -5.12
N TRP A 142 1.23 3.05 -5.33
CA TRP A 142 2.57 3.60 -5.53
C TRP A 142 2.65 4.56 -6.71
N LEU A 143 2.07 4.17 -7.85
CA LEU A 143 2.03 5.00 -9.05
C LEU A 143 1.22 6.29 -8.84
N ALA A 144 0.07 6.20 -8.17
CA ALA A 144 -0.75 7.37 -7.84
C ALA A 144 0.00 8.36 -6.94
N MET A 145 0.69 7.87 -5.90
CA MET A 145 1.50 8.73 -5.03
C MET A 145 2.70 9.35 -5.75
N MET A 146 3.32 8.65 -6.69
CA MET A 146 4.44 9.18 -7.48
C MET A 146 4.03 10.23 -8.52
N THR A 147 2.77 10.21 -8.95
CA THR A 147 2.24 11.10 -10.00
C THR A 147 1.33 12.20 -9.47
N GLY A 148 1.25 12.39 -8.14
CA GLY A 148 0.43 13.44 -7.54
C GLY A 148 -1.08 13.21 -7.67
N LYS A 149 -1.51 11.94 -7.75
CA LYS A 149 -2.91 11.52 -7.95
C LYS A 149 -3.55 11.03 -6.64
N GLU A 150 -3.00 11.38 -5.50
CA GLU A 150 -3.44 10.91 -4.18
C GLU A 150 -4.91 11.24 -3.88
N SER A 151 -5.39 12.40 -4.32
CA SER A 151 -6.79 12.80 -4.09
C SER A 151 -7.77 11.88 -4.83
N ALA A 152 -7.46 11.51 -6.08
CA ALA A 152 -8.26 10.56 -6.86
C ALA A 152 -8.19 9.15 -6.26
N LEU A 153 -6.99 8.73 -5.83
CA LEU A 153 -6.79 7.47 -5.12
C LEU A 153 -7.65 7.40 -3.84
N TYR A 154 -7.60 8.42 -2.97
CA TYR A 154 -8.35 8.44 -1.72
C TYR A 154 -9.86 8.36 -1.97
N ALA A 155 -10.38 9.17 -2.89
CA ALA A 155 -11.80 9.17 -3.23
C ALA A 155 -12.28 7.80 -3.75
N MET A 156 -11.42 7.09 -4.49
CA MET A 156 -11.71 5.73 -4.95
C MET A 156 -11.67 4.72 -3.80
N LEU A 157 -10.64 4.75 -2.95
CA LEU A 157 -10.49 3.81 -1.83
C LEU A 157 -11.60 3.93 -0.79
N ASP A 158 -12.07 5.14 -0.51
CA ASP A 158 -13.17 5.38 0.43
C ASP A 158 -14.48 4.69 -0.01
N LYS A 159 -14.62 4.40 -1.32
CA LYS A 159 -15.80 3.75 -1.92
C LYS A 159 -15.53 2.33 -2.44
N HIS A 160 -14.29 1.85 -2.34
CA HIS A 160 -13.90 0.61 -2.99
C HIS A 160 -14.64 -0.60 -2.38
N PRO A 161 -15.20 -1.51 -3.20
CA PRO A 161 -16.06 -2.60 -2.71
C PRO A 161 -15.31 -3.70 -1.96
N ASN A 162 -14.02 -3.87 -2.24
CA ASN A 162 -13.18 -4.91 -1.62
C ASN A 162 -12.30 -4.35 -0.48
N GLU A 163 -12.51 -4.84 0.74
CA GLU A 163 -11.74 -4.43 1.92
C GLU A 163 -10.26 -4.85 1.89
N ALA A 164 -9.92 -5.97 1.23
CA ALA A 164 -8.51 -6.39 1.12
C ALA A 164 -7.72 -5.41 0.24
N ALA A 165 -8.30 -4.99 -0.90
CA ALA A 165 -7.68 -3.96 -1.74
C ALA A 165 -7.55 -2.61 -1.02
N LYS A 166 -8.58 -2.19 -0.29
CA LYS A 166 -8.53 -0.95 0.53
C LYS A 166 -7.38 -0.97 1.53
N THR A 167 -7.33 -2.02 2.34
CA THR A 167 -6.30 -2.17 3.37
C THR A 167 -4.89 -2.28 2.78
N GLU A 168 -4.73 -2.98 1.64
CA GLU A 168 -3.44 -3.07 0.93
C GLU A 168 -3.01 -1.73 0.34
N ALA A 169 -3.93 -0.93 -0.20
CA ALA A 169 -3.63 0.39 -0.69
C ALA A 169 -3.23 1.34 0.46
N TYR A 170 -4.03 1.41 1.54
CA TYR A 170 -3.75 2.32 2.66
C TYR A 170 -2.40 2.05 3.33
N ARG A 171 -2.01 0.78 3.51
CA ARG A 171 -0.67 0.48 4.06
C ARG A 171 0.48 0.91 3.15
N ASN A 172 0.25 1.08 1.86
CA ASN A 172 1.29 1.40 0.90
C ASN A 172 1.40 2.91 0.59
N LEU A 173 0.54 3.76 1.16
CA LEU A 173 0.51 5.20 0.87
C LEU A 173 1.85 5.89 1.13
N MET A 174 2.51 5.58 2.26
CA MET A 174 3.73 6.29 2.66
C MET A 174 4.99 5.82 1.92
N ARG A 175 4.95 4.73 1.15
CA ARG A 175 6.11 4.23 0.39
C ARG A 175 6.68 5.33 -0.52
N TYR A 176 5.80 5.97 -1.29
CA TYR A 176 6.14 7.07 -2.20
C TYR A 176 5.45 8.39 -1.84
N GLY A 177 4.33 8.35 -1.11
CA GLY A 177 3.67 9.54 -0.59
C GLY A 177 4.39 10.20 0.59
N ARG A 178 5.25 9.44 1.27
CA ARG A 178 6.04 9.88 2.45
C ARG A 178 5.19 10.71 3.42
N MET A 179 5.69 11.88 3.85
CA MET A 179 4.99 12.77 4.78
C MET A 179 3.78 13.47 4.17
N THR A 180 3.68 13.62 2.84
CA THR A 180 2.48 14.16 2.19
C THR A 180 1.25 13.28 2.46
N ALA A 181 1.45 11.95 2.56
CA ALA A 181 0.39 11.01 2.93
C ALA A 181 0.10 10.96 4.43
N PHE A 182 0.99 11.49 5.27
CA PHE A 182 0.93 11.29 6.72
C PHE A 182 -0.33 11.87 7.38
N PRO A 183 -0.88 13.04 6.98
CA PRO A 183 -2.17 13.50 7.48
C PRO A 183 -3.29 12.49 7.30
N LYS A 184 -3.40 11.87 6.10
CA LYS A 184 -4.39 10.83 5.83
C LYS A 184 -4.13 9.56 6.66
N ILE A 185 -2.87 9.20 6.88
CA ILE A 185 -2.51 8.08 7.77
C ILE A 185 -2.95 8.34 9.22
N LYS A 186 -2.77 9.57 9.73
CA LYS A 186 -3.22 9.95 11.07
C LYS A 186 -4.75 9.85 11.20
N GLU A 187 -5.48 10.31 10.19
CA GLU A 187 -6.93 10.17 10.10
C GLU A 187 -7.36 8.69 10.12
N LEU A 188 -6.79 7.88 9.23
CA LEU A 188 -7.15 6.46 9.08
C LEU A 188 -6.79 5.61 10.31
N ALA A 189 -5.74 5.96 11.03
CA ALA A 189 -5.36 5.29 12.28
C ALA A 189 -6.41 5.49 13.40
N GLY A 190 -7.25 6.52 13.31
CA GLY A 190 -8.40 6.75 14.19
C GLY A 190 -9.71 6.11 13.70
N SER A 191 -9.67 5.34 12.61
CA SER A 191 -10.85 4.64 12.07
C SER A 191 -11.42 3.65 13.10
N SER A 192 -12.75 3.53 13.13
CA SER A 192 -13.43 2.46 13.87
C SER A 192 -13.30 1.08 13.22
N ASP A 193 -12.87 1.02 11.96
CA ASP A 193 -12.50 -0.23 11.31
C ASP A 193 -11.05 -0.59 11.66
N ASP A 194 -10.89 -1.59 12.51
CA ASP A 194 -9.59 -2.10 12.97
C ASP A 194 -8.63 -2.49 11.83
N LYS A 195 -9.14 -2.97 10.69
CA LYS A 195 -8.28 -3.35 9.56
C LYS A 195 -7.71 -2.12 8.87
N ILE A 196 -8.51 -1.07 8.75
CA ILE A 196 -8.09 0.23 8.21
C ILE A 196 -7.12 0.91 9.16
N ALA A 197 -7.44 0.94 10.46
CA ALA A 197 -6.55 1.50 11.47
C ALA A 197 -5.20 0.76 11.50
N LEU A 198 -5.21 -0.57 11.48
CA LEU A 198 -3.98 -1.38 11.40
C LEU A 198 -3.19 -1.15 10.10
N ALA A 199 -3.87 -1.00 8.96
CA ALA A 199 -3.22 -0.68 7.69
C ALA A 199 -2.52 0.69 7.76
N ALA A 200 -3.19 1.69 8.31
CA ALA A 200 -2.64 3.03 8.51
C ALA A 200 -1.43 3.02 9.43
N VAL A 201 -1.51 2.36 10.59
CA VAL A 201 -0.39 2.21 11.52
C VAL A 201 0.75 1.41 10.91
N THR A 202 0.47 0.51 9.96
CA THR A 202 1.54 -0.21 9.23
C THR A 202 2.25 0.69 8.21
N ALA A 203 1.57 1.70 7.65
CA ALA A 203 2.05 2.43 6.48
C ALA A 203 3.45 3.07 6.61
N PRO A 204 3.83 3.69 7.74
CA PRO A 204 5.17 4.24 7.89
C PRO A 204 6.27 3.20 7.65
N ARG A 205 6.04 1.94 8.06
CA ARG A 205 7.03 0.85 7.88
C ARG A 205 7.47 0.71 6.43
N ASP A 206 6.57 0.94 5.47
CA ASP A 206 6.84 0.79 4.04
C ASP A 206 7.54 2.03 3.44
N MET A 207 7.61 3.15 4.17
CA MET A 207 8.49 4.26 3.81
C MET A 207 9.96 3.84 4.02
N TYR A 208 10.80 4.00 2.99
CA TYR A 208 12.22 3.63 3.08
C TYR A 208 13.08 4.87 3.32
N LYS A 209 14.20 4.68 4.03
CA LYS A 209 15.20 5.73 4.34
C LYS A 209 14.55 6.99 4.89
N TYR A 210 14.06 6.90 6.12
CA TYR A 210 13.58 8.08 6.85
C TYR A 210 14.75 9.05 7.04
N ASN A 211 14.52 10.33 6.74
CA ASN A 211 15.38 11.38 7.27
C ASN A 211 15.09 11.59 8.78
N GLU A 212 15.84 12.48 9.41
CA GLU A 212 15.72 12.71 10.86
C GLU A 212 14.38 13.34 11.25
N GLN A 213 13.91 14.33 10.50
CA GLN A 213 12.64 15.01 10.75
C GLN A 213 11.44 14.05 10.61
N GLU A 214 11.39 13.30 9.51
CA GLU A 214 10.37 12.28 9.26
C GLU A 214 10.34 11.24 10.37
N ARG A 215 11.52 10.83 10.85
CA ARG A 215 11.64 9.90 11.96
C ARG A 215 11.07 10.47 13.23
N SER A 216 11.49 11.66 13.64
CA SER A 216 10.96 12.27 14.86
C SER A 216 9.43 12.32 14.83
N GLU A 217 8.83 12.85 13.77
CA GLU A 217 7.39 13.03 13.69
C GLU A 217 6.62 11.69 13.73
N ILE A 218 7.09 10.69 12.99
CA ILE A 218 6.46 9.36 12.97
C ILE A 218 6.63 8.64 14.30
N CYS A 219 7.79 8.76 14.94
CA CYS A 219 8.10 8.07 16.18
C CYS A 219 7.33 8.65 17.36
N ASP A 220 7.23 9.98 17.45
CA ASP A 220 6.42 10.67 18.46
C ASP A 220 4.93 10.32 18.31
N TRP A 221 4.44 10.23 17.06
CA TRP A 221 3.06 9.82 16.78
C TRP A 221 2.79 8.34 17.09
N ALA A 222 3.72 7.43 16.78
CA ALA A 222 3.55 6.00 16.99
C ALA A 222 3.69 5.59 18.47
N ALA A 223 4.47 6.32 19.27
CA ALA A 223 4.69 6.01 20.69
C ALA A 223 3.40 5.80 21.51
N PRO A 224 2.43 6.74 21.54
CA PRO A 224 1.20 6.54 22.31
C PRO A 224 0.32 5.38 21.79
N MET A 225 0.50 4.96 20.53
CA MET A 225 -0.28 3.85 19.95
C MET A 225 0.09 2.48 20.52
N MET A 226 1.22 2.35 21.22
CA MET A 226 1.57 1.11 21.93
C MET A 226 0.59 0.78 23.05
N SER A 227 -0.16 1.76 23.58
CA SER A 227 -1.20 1.54 24.59
C SER A 227 -2.60 1.36 23.99
N ASN A 228 -2.72 1.19 22.67
CA ASN A 228 -4.00 0.92 22.03
C ASN A 228 -4.59 -0.41 22.54
N SER A 229 -5.92 -0.45 22.74
CA SER A 229 -6.64 -1.64 23.22
C SER A 229 -6.68 -2.77 22.18
N ASN A 230 -6.53 -2.46 20.90
CA ASN A 230 -6.31 -3.45 19.86
C ASN A 230 -4.83 -3.85 19.85
N GLU A 231 -4.56 -5.06 20.33
CA GLU A 231 -3.21 -5.59 20.46
C GLU A 231 -2.42 -5.63 19.14
N ASN A 232 -3.08 -5.79 17.98
CA ASN A 232 -2.39 -5.78 16.69
C ASN A 232 -1.87 -4.37 16.35
N ILE A 233 -2.64 -3.33 16.70
CA ILE A 233 -2.22 -1.94 16.51
C ILE A 233 -1.07 -1.62 17.46
N ALA A 234 -1.19 -1.99 18.73
CA ALA A 234 -0.14 -1.82 19.73
C ALA A 234 1.18 -2.50 19.31
N ALA A 235 1.10 -3.77 18.89
CA ALA A 235 2.25 -4.52 18.41
C ALA A 235 2.87 -3.89 17.15
N ARG A 236 2.04 -3.39 16.21
CA ARG A 236 2.56 -2.75 15.00
C ARG A 236 3.27 -1.43 15.30
N ALA A 237 2.71 -0.62 16.20
CA ALA A 237 3.35 0.60 16.66
C ALA A 237 4.72 0.30 17.30
N ALA A 238 4.78 -0.67 18.21
CA ALA A 238 6.02 -1.10 18.85
C ALA A 238 7.07 -1.61 17.85
N GLN A 239 6.66 -2.34 16.79
CA GLN A 239 7.57 -2.74 15.71
C GLN A 239 8.17 -1.56 14.95
N ILE A 240 7.39 -0.50 14.71
CA ILE A 240 7.89 0.72 14.06
C ILE A 240 8.92 1.40 14.96
N LEU A 241 8.62 1.54 16.25
CA LEU A 241 9.52 2.14 17.22
C LEU A 241 10.86 1.39 17.31
N ALA A 242 10.81 0.05 17.42
CA ALA A 242 12.01 -0.76 17.50
C ALA A 242 12.85 -0.74 16.22
N LEU A 243 12.20 -0.82 15.05
CA LEU A 243 12.89 -0.93 13.76
C LEU A 243 13.37 0.40 13.20
N ARG A 244 12.52 1.43 13.26
CA ARG A 244 12.73 2.71 12.56
C ARG A 244 13.22 3.82 13.49
N CYS A 245 12.74 3.87 14.72
CA CYS A 245 13.03 4.95 15.67
C CYS A 245 14.32 4.69 16.43
N LYS A 246 14.48 3.47 16.96
CA LYS A 246 15.67 3.01 17.71
C LYS A 246 15.95 3.86 18.96
N GLY A 247 17.07 3.60 19.64
CA GLY A 247 17.51 4.39 20.80
C GLY A 247 16.48 4.35 21.91
N GLU A 248 16.13 5.52 22.45
CA GLU A 248 15.14 5.67 23.54
C GLU A 248 13.76 5.06 23.22
N TYR A 249 13.40 4.95 21.93
CA TYR A 249 12.12 4.36 21.55
C TYR A 249 12.10 2.84 21.74
N ILE A 250 13.27 2.18 21.70
CA ILE A 250 13.39 0.77 22.10
C ILE A 250 13.15 0.64 23.60
N ASP A 251 13.64 1.58 24.41
CA ASP A 251 13.36 1.58 25.85
C ASP A 251 11.86 1.72 26.12
N LYS A 252 11.17 2.64 25.42
CA LYS A 252 9.70 2.77 25.51
C LYS A 252 8.97 1.47 25.15
N VAL A 253 9.45 0.72 24.14
CA VAL A 253 8.89 -0.59 23.78
C VAL A 253 9.12 -1.61 24.90
N LEU A 254 10.31 -1.65 25.49
CA LEU A 254 10.65 -2.55 26.59
C LEU A 254 9.83 -2.24 27.85
N ASP A 255 9.64 -0.96 28.17
CA ASP A 255 8.83 -0.52 29.30
C ASP A 255 7.36 -0.94 29.13
N GLU A 256 6.79 -0.77 27.94
CA GLU A 256 5.42 -1.21 27.66
C GLU A 256 5.32 -2.75 27.66
N ALA A 257 6.34 -3.47 27.16
CA ALA A 257 6.39 -4.93 27.24
C ALA A 257 6.44 -5.42 28.69
N GLU A 258 7.20 -4.76 29.57
CA GLU A 258 7.29 -5.07 30.98
C GLU A 258 5.94 -4.84 31.70
N LYS A 259 5.30 -3.70 31.45
CA LYS A 259 3.95 -3.40 31.94
C LYS A 259 2.93 -4.45 31.50
N ARG A 260 3.00 -4.90 30.24
CA ARG A 260 2.09 -5.90 29.67
C ARG A 260 2.36 -7.32 30.16
N ALA A 261 3.59 -7.64 30.53
CA ALA A 261 3.96 -8.98 31.00
C ALA A 261 3.21 -9.36 32.30
N GLY A 262 2.97 -8.41 33.20
CA GLY A 262 2.15 -8.61 34.41
C GLY A 262 2.45 -9.92 35.16
N ALA A 263 1.40 -10.52 35.74
CA ALA A 263 1.48 -11.85 36.37
C ALA A 263 1.21 -13.00 35.38
N ASP A 264 0.41 -12.76 34.34
CA ASP A 264 -0.06 -13.78 33.39
C ASP A 264 0.89 -14.00 32.19
N GLY A 265 2.01 -13.28 32.16
CA GLY A 265 3.00 -13.29 31.10
C GLY A 265 2.63 -12.40 29.89
N LEU A 266 3.64 -12.14 29.06
CA LEU A 266 3.51 -11.32 27.85
C LEU A 266 2.91 -12.15 26.72
N LYS A 267 1.78 -11.68 26.16
CA LYS A 267 1.01 -12.41 25.16
C LYS A 267 1.25 -11.90 23.73
N GLN A 268 0.95 -12.75 22.76
CA GLN A 268 0.85 -12.35 21.35
C GLN A 268 -0.35 -11.42 21.12
N PRO A 269 -0.31 -10.53 20.12
CA PRO A 269 0.77 -10.27 19.16
C PRO A 269 1.92 -9.39 19.69
N PHE A 270 1.78 -8.69 20.83
CA PHE A 270 2.82 -7.75 21.30
C PHE A 270 4.17 -8.43 21.58
N ALA A 271 4.13 -9.65 22.14
CA ALA A 271 5.31 -10.48 22.35
C ALA A 271 6.17 -10.66 21.07
N SER A 272 5.57 -10.61 19.88
CA SER A 272 6.30 -10.75 18.62
C SER A 272 7.33 -9.64 18.40
N VAL A 273 7.18 -8.49 19.04
CA VAL A 273 8.15 -7.37 18.91
C VAL A 273 9.51 -7.78 19.47
N LEU A 274 9.52 -8.63 20.52
CA LEU A 274 10.72 -9.12 21.17
C LEU A 274 11.34 -10.34 20.46
N THR A 275 10.59 -11.05 19.63
CA THR A 275 11.09 -12.27 18.97
C THR A 275 11.38 -12.09 17.49
N ASN A 276 10.81 -11.05 16.86
CA ASN A 276 11.00 -10.77 15.45
C ASN A 276 12.26 -9.92 15.20
N PHE A 277 12.75 -9.92 13.96
CA PHE A 277 13.94 -9.19 13.52
C PHE A 277 13.82 -7.67 13.61
N THR A 278 12.63 -7.14 13.88
CA THR A 278 12.38 -5.70 14.03
C THR A 278 13.13 -5.08 15.21
N PHE A 279 13.41 -5.90 16.24
CA PHE A 279 14.32 -5.57 17.33
C PHE A 279 15.50 -6.54 17.28
N SER A 280 16.59 -6.17 16.60
CA SER A 280 17.79 -7.00 16.49
C SER A 280 18.84 -6.66 17.53
N CYS A 281 19.39 -7.70 18.16
CA CYS A 281 20.52 -7.62 19.09
C CYS A 281 21.86 -8.00 18.45
N GLU A 282 21.80 -8.47 17.22
CA GLU A 282 22.95 -8.87 16.43
C GLU A 282 22.90 -8.15 15.08
N GLY A 283 24.06 -8.06 14.42
CA GLY A 283 24.10 -7.59 13.04
C GLY A 283 23.42 -8.60 12.13
N PHE A 284 22.60 -8.13 11.18
CA PHE A 284 21.90 -9.00 10.23
C PHE A 284 22.00 -8.44 8.81
N LEU A 285 22.46 -9.25 7.87
CA LEU A 285 22.62 -8.88 6.44
C LEU A 285 23.35 -7.53 6.25
N GLY A 286 24.45 -7.32 6.99
CA GLY A 286 25.24 -6.08 6.93
C GLY A 286 24.64 -4.88 7.68
N SER A 287 23.46 -5.02 8.29
CA SER A 287 22.89 -4.00 9.17
C SER A 287 23.42 -4.17 10.60
N LYS A 288 23.71 -3.05 11.28
CA LYS A 288 24.05 -3.05 12.71
C LYS A 288 22.83 -3.45 13.57
N PRO A 289 23.04 -3.99 14.79
CA PRO A 289 21.97 -4.17 15.77
C PRO A 289 21.11 -2.90 15.92
N THR A 290 19.83 -3.07 16.22
CA THR A 290 18.95 -1.93 16.51
C THR A 290 19.03 -1.51 17.97
N GLY A 291 19.23 -2.45 18.90
CA GLY A 291 19.34 -2.17 20.33
C GLY A 291 20.78 -2.15 20.86
N SER A 292 20.96 -1.50 22.01
CA SER A 292 22.20 -1.57 22.80
C SER A 292 22.35 -2.91 23.54
N ALA A 293 23.51 -3.15 24.14
CA ALA A 293 23.74 -4.34 24.95
C ALA A 293 22.75 -4.44 26.13
N GLU A 294 22.45 -3.32 26.78
CA GLU A 294 21.51 -3.22 27.90
C GLU A 294 20.08 -3.50 27.45
N GLN A 295 19.65 -2.88 26.34
CA GLN A 295 18.33 -3.11 25.74
C GLN A 295 18.15 -4.58 25.35
N CYS A 296 19.22 -5.20 24.84
CA CYS A 296 19.22 -6.61 24.46
C CYS A 296 19.16 -7.55 25.65
N LYS A 297 19.83 -7.22 26.76
CA LYS A 297 19.68 -7.95 28.01
C LYS A 297 18.23 -7.89 28.52
N ARG A 298 17.64 -6.69 28.59
CA ARG A 298 16.23 -6.49 29.00
C ARG A 298 15.26 -7.27 28.11
N LYS A 299 15.50 -7.26 26.81
CA LYS A 299 14.71 -8.03 25.83
C LYS A 299 14.73 -9.53 26.14
N GLU A 300 15.89 -10.12 26.41
CA GLU A 300 16.00 -11.56 26.73
C GLU A 300 15.31 -11.91 28.05
N GLU A 301 15.42 -11.05 29.07
CA GLU A 301 14.69 -11.20 30.33
C GLU A 301 13.16 -11.17 30.12
N LEU A 302 12.66 -10.28 29.26
CA LEU A 302 11.23 -10.20 28.92
C LEU A 302 10.76 -11.38 28.05
N LYS A 303 11.61 -11.90 27.15
CA LYS A 303 11.29 -13.10 26.36
C LYS A 303 11.01 -14.32 27.24
N ALA A 304 11.70 -14.46 28.37
CA ALA A 304 11.45 -15.52 29.33
C ALA A 304 10.06 -15.43 30.00
N LYS A 305 9.41 -14.25 29.92
CA LYS A 305 8.05 -14.00 30.45
C LYS A 305 6.96 -14.16 29.39
N ILE A 306 7.28 -14.57 28.16
CA ILE A 306 6.26 -14.80 27.13
C ILE A 306 5.43 -16.03 27.50
N SER A 307 4.11 -15.86 27.61
CA SER A 307 3.19 -16.96 27.92
C SER A 307 3.24 -18.00 26.80
N LYS A 308 3.32 -19.28 27.18
CA LYS A 308 3.20 -20.40 26.23
C LYS A 308 1.77 -20.55 25.72
#